data_AF-A0A7K8ZLL4-F1
#
_entry.id   AF-A0A7K8ZLL4-F1
#
_cell.length_a   1.000
_cell.length_b   1.000
_cell.length_c   1.000
_cell.angle_alpha   90.00
_cell.angle_beta   90.00
_cell.angle_gamma   90.00
#
_symmetry.space_group_name_H-M   'P 1'
#
loop_
_entity.id
_entity.type
_entity.pdbx_description
1 polymer ?
#
loop_
_entity_poly.entity_id
_entity_poly.type
_entity_poly.pdbx_seq_one_letter_code
_entity_poly.pdbx_strand_id
1 'polypeptide(L)'
;PQLRALAALGFGQRQACARALHDNGGDLWGALRDLQRPLLGPFLRRLQQPPAPLDFECPDQQALVRRILATLDVASWGRASLVASLGRELGL
;
A
#
# COMPACT_ATOMS: atom_id res chain seq x y z
N PRO A 1 17.96 -24.67 9.73
CA PRO A 1 18.01 -23.27 10.23
C PRO A 1 17.21 -22.28 9.36
N GLN A 2 17.58 -22.04 8.10
CA GLN A 2 16.89 -21.02 7.26
C GLN A 2 15.42 -21.35 6.96
N LEU A 3 15.08 -22.60 6.63
CA LEU A 3 13.68 -22.99 6.36
C LEU A 3 12.75 -22.78 7.57
N ARG A 4 13.25 -22.99 8.79
CA ARG A 4 12.48 -22.71 10.02
C ARG A 4 12.33 -21.20 10.23
N ALA A 5 13.35 -20.41 9.90
CA ALA A 5 13.27 -18.95 9.97
C ALA A 5 12.25 -18.39 8.98
N LEU A 6 12.25 -18.84 7.72
CA LEU A 6 11.24 -18.46 6.73
C LEU A 6 9.82 -18.86 7.18
N ALA A 7 9.65 -20.04 7.77
CA ALA A 7 8.36 -20.45 8.33
C ALA A 7 7.90 -19.54 9.48
N ALA A 8 8.81 -19.14 10.38
CA ALA A 8 8.50 -18.20 11.46
C ALA A 8 8.13 -16.79 10.94
N LEU A 9 8.62 -16.41 9.76
CA LEU A 9 8.28 -15.16 9.07
C LEU A 9 6.99 -15.24 8.23
N GLY A 10 6.25 -16.36 8.31
CA GLY A 10 4.98 -16.55 7.61
C GLY A 10 5.08 -17.32 6.29
N PHE A 11 6.27 -17.75 5.87
CA PHE A 11 6.47 -18.53 4.65
C PHE A 11 6.51 -20.04 4.94
N GLY A 12 5.32 -20.63 5.09
CA GLY A 12 5.16 -22.06 5.43
C GLY A 12 5.29 -23.05 4.26
N GLN A 13 5.24 -22.58 3.01
CA GLN A 13 5.33 -23.46 1.84
C GLN A 13 6.77 -23.95 1.61
N ARG A 14 7.07 -25.14 2.14
CA ARG A 14 8.44 -25.69 2.17
C ARG A 14 9.10 -25.76 0.79
N GLN A 15 8.36 -26.13 -0.26
CA GLN A 15 8.90 -26.23 -1.63
C GLN A 15 9.29 -24.86 -2.18
N ALA A 16 8.45 -23.84 -2.00
CA ALA A 16 8.74 -22.47 -2.42
C ALA A 16 9.93 -21.88 -1.65
N CYS A 17 9.99 -22.09 -0.33
CA CYS A 17 11.10 -21.64 0.50
C CYS A 17 12.42 -22.33 0.17
N ALA A 18 12.38 -23.64 -0.11
CA ALA A 18 13.58 -24.39 -0.50
C ALA A 18 14.11 -23.92 -1.85
N ARG A 19 13.22 -23.67 -2.81
CA ARG A 19 13.59 -23.13 -4.12
C ARG A 19 14.18 -21.72 -4.00
N ALA A 20 13.52 -20.82 -3.27
CA ALA A 20 14.03 -19.46 -3.07
C ALA A 20 15.40 -19.43 -2.38
N LEU A 21 15.63 -20.31 -1.39
CA LEU A 21 16.94 -20.46 -0.76
C LEU A 21 17.99 -21.04 -1.73
N HIS A 22 17.61 -22.01 -2.57
CA HIS A 22 18.51 -22.56 -3.58
C HIS A 22 18.95 -21.49 -4.59
N ASP A 23 17.97 -20.75 -5.13
CA ASP A 23 18.20 -19.69 -6.12
C ASP A 23 19.05 -18.54 -5.56
N ASN A 24 19.03 -18.32 -4.24
CA ASN A 24 19.84 -17.32 -3.54
C ASN A 24 21.12 -17.89 -2.89
N GLY A 25 21.55 -19.11 -3.23
CA GLY A 25 22.80 -19.70 -2.69
C GLY A 25 22.79 -19.92 -1.17
N GLY A 26 21.60 -20.07 -0.58
CA GLY A 26 21.40 -20.21 0.87
C GLY A 26 21.27 -18.89 1.63
N ASP A 27 21.30 -17.74 0.96
CA ASP A 27 21.04 -16.44 1.57
C ASP A 27 19.56 -16.33 2.00
N LEU A 28 19.36 -16.15 3.31
CA LEU A 28 18.05 -16.01 3.91
C LEU A 28 17.35 -14.73 3.47
N TRP A 29 18.07 -13.60 3.39
CA TRP A 29 17.48 -12.30 3.10
C TRP A 29 17.12 -12.16 1.63
N GLY A 30 17.97 -12.65 0.73
CA GLY A 30 17.67 -12.80 -0.68
C GLY A 30 16.44 -13.66 -0.92
N ALA A 31 16.39 -14.85 -0.31
CA ALA A 31 15.22 -15.74 -0.42
C ALA A 31 13.94 -15.10 0.13
N LEU A 32 14.02 -14.41 1.28
CA LEU A 32 12.88 -13.69 1.87
C LEU A 32 12.36 -12.60 0.95
N ARG A 33 13.25 -11.77 0.39
CA ARG A 33 12.91 -10.70 -0.54
C ARG A 33 12.19 -11.25 -1.77
N ASP A 34 12.65 -12.36 -2.32
CA ASP A 34 12.06 -12.96 -3.51
C ASP A 34 10.68 -13.55 -3.23
N LEU A 35 10.50 -14.16 -2.05
CA LEU A 35 9.20 -14.64 -1.58
C LEU A 35 8.21 -13.49 -1.29
N GLN A 36 8.69 -12.34 -0.82
CA GLN A 36 7.86 -11.16 -0.53
C GLN A 36 7.48 -10.35 -1.78
N ARG A 37 8.35 -10.29 -2.78
CA ARG A 37 8.16 -9.50 -4.01
C ARG A 37 6.79 -9.72 -4.69
N PRO A 38 6.30 -10.95 -4.93
CA PRO A 38 4.98 -11.14 -5.53
C PRO A 38 3.83 -10.65 -4.65
N LEU A 39 3.98 -10.71 -3.31
CA LEU A 39 2.97 -10.22 -2.37
C LEU A 39 2.84 -8.69 -2.42
N LEU A 40 3.94 -8.00 -2.68
CA LEU A 40 3.98 -6.53 -2.81
C LEU A 40 3.54 -6.06 -4.21
N GLY A 41 3.54 -6.93 -5.21
CA GLY A 41 3.18 -6.60 -6.59
C GLY A 41 1.84 -5.86 -6.74
N PRO A 42 0.74 -6.29 -6.10
CA PRO A 42 -0.53 -5.56 -6.13
C PRO A 42 -0.46 -4.16 -5.50
N PHE A 43 0.30 -3.99 -4.42
CA PHE A 43 0.46 -2.69 -3.75
C PHE A 43 1.26 -1.72 -4.62
N LEU A 44 2.37 -2.19 -5.20
CA LEU A 44 3.17 -1.39 -6.13
C LEU A 44 2.36 -0.95 -7.35
N ARG A 45 1.54 -1.85 -7.92
CA ARG A 45 0.63 -1.48 -9.01
C ARG A 45 -0.37 -0.40 -8.60
N ARG A 46 -0.92 -0.47 -7.39
CA ARG A 46 -1.84 0.55 -6.88
C ARG A 46 -1.16 1.91 -6.69
N LEU A 47 0.09 1.94 -6.26
CA LEU A 47 0.86 3.19 -6.12
C LEU A 47 1.20 3.84 -7.47
N GLN A 48 1.30 3.06 -8.54
CA GLN A 48 1.52 3.55 -9.91
C GLN A 48 0.24 4.03 -10.59
N GLN A 49 -0.93 3.69 -10.04
CA GLN A 49 -2.20 4.17 -10.56
C GLN A 49 -2.42 5.62 -10.10
N PRO A 50 -3.09 6.45 -10.93
CA PRO A 50 -3.50 7.77 -10.48
C PRO A 50 -4.42 7.63 -9.25
N PRO A 51 -4.37 8.58 -8.30
CA PRO A 51 -5.29 8.58 -7.19
C PRO A 51 -6.73 8.62 -7.72
N ALA A 52 -7.62 7.87 -7.06
CA ALA A 52 -9.03 7.91 -7.42
C ALA A 52 -9.57 9.36 -7.34
N PRO A 53 -10.56 9.74 -8.18
CA PRO A 53 -11.21 11.04 -8.09
C PRO A 53 -11.76 11.30 -6.69
N LEU A 54 -11.65 12.54 -6.22
CA LEU A 54 -12.26 12.95 -4.96
C LEU A 54 -13.77 12.74 -5.05
N ASP A 55 -14.35 12.20 -3.99
CA ASP A 55 -15.79 12.00 -3.86
C ASP A 55 -16.29 12.97 -2.79
N PHE A 56 -16.84 14.11 -3.22
CA PHE A 56 -17.31 15.15 -2.31
C PHE A 56 -18.60 14.77 -1.57
N GLU A 57 -19.30 13.75 -2.06
CA GLU A 57 -20.48 13.14 -1.43
C GLU A 57 -20.11 12.01 -0.46
N CYS A 58 -18.82 11.76 -0.25
CA CYS A 58 -18.35 10.77 0.70
C CYS A 58 -18.94 11.03 2.11
N PRO A 59 -19.62 10.04 2.73
CA PRO A 59 -20.25 10.21 4.03
C PRO A 59 -19.20 10.36 5.15
N ASP A 60 -18.01 9.78 4.98
CA ASP A 60 -16.88 9.98 5.88
C ASP A 60 -16.09 11.23 5.47
N GLN A 61 -16.46 12.35 6.07
CA GLN A 61 -15.80 13.64 5.83
C GLN A 61 -14.30 13.59 6.19
N GLN A 62 -13.89 12.83 7.20
CA GLN A 62 -12.47 12.76 7.56
C GLN A 62 -11.67 12.00 6.51
N ALA A 63 -12.25 10.95 5.92
CA ALA A 63 -11.63 10.25 4.79
C ALA A 63 -11.44 11.18 3.58
N LEU A 64 -12.45 11.98 3.23
CA LEU A 64 -12.35 12.97 2.16
C LEU A 64 -11.25 14.01 2.44
N VAL A 65 -11.20 14.55 3.66
CA VAL A 65 -10.19 15.54 4.05
C VAL A 65 -8.77 14.96 3.98
N ARG A 66 -8.55 13.72 4.43
CA ARG A 66 -7.25 13.03 4.28
C ARG A 66 -6.88 12.85 2.81
N ARG A 67 -7.84 12.52 1.94
CA ARG A 67 -7.59 12.39 0.50
C ARG A 67 -7.25 13.72 -0.15
N ILE A 68 -7.96 14.79 0.21
CA ILE A 68 -7.66 16.16 -0.25
C ILE A 68 -6.23 16.53 0.15
N LEU A 69 -5.83 16.34 1.40
CA LEU A 69 -4.46 16.60 1.88
C LEU A 69 -3.39 15.77 1.15
N ALA A 70 -3.73 14.55 0.73
CA ALA A 70 -2.81 13.66 0.04
C ALA A 70 -2.70 13.93 -1.47
N THR A 71 -3.66 14.64 -2.07
CA THR A 71 -3.77 14.77 -3.54
C THR A 71 -3.71 16.21 -4.03
N LEU A 72 -4.07 17.17 -3.19
CA LEU A 72 -4.05 18.60 -3.50
C LEU A 72 -3.04 19.31 -2.61
N ASP A 73 -2.43 20.38 -3.13
CA ASP A 73 -1.45 21.18 -2.39
C ASP A 73 -2.12 22.15 -1.40
N VAL A 74 -2.81 21.58 -0.41
CA VAL A 74 -3.44 22.33 0.68
C VAL A 74 -2.63 22.17 1.96
N ALA A 75 -2.09 23.29 2.46
CA ALA A 75 -1.13 23.31 3.56
C ALA A 75 -1.70 23.04 4.97
N SER A 76 -2.99 22.76 5.12
CA SER A 76 -3.58 22.51 6.45
C SER A 76 -4.92 21.78 6.41
N TRP A 77 -5.26 21.14 7.53
CA TRP A 77 -6.54 20.46 7.74
C TRP A 77 -7.73 21.41 7.54
N GLY A 78 -7.65 22.65 8.04
CA GLY A 78 -8.72 23.64 7.89
C GLY A 78 -8.99 23.99 6.42
N ARG A 79 -7.93 24.17 5.61
CA ARG A 79 -8.07 24.41 4.16
C ARG A 79 -8.64 23.20 3.44
N ALA A 80 -8.22 22.00 3.82
CA ALA A 80 -8.75 20.77 3.25
C ALA A 80 -10.25 20.55 3.58
N SER A 81 -10.66 20.85 4.83
CA SER A 81 -12.08 20.83 5.22
C SER A 81 -12.91 21.85 4.44
N LEU A 82 -12.39 23.05 4.21
CA LEU A 82 -13.06 24.06 3.38
C LEU A 82 -13.24 23.57 1.94
N VAL A 83 -12.22 22.96 1.34
CA VAL A 83 -12.32 22.37 0.00
C VAL A 83 -13.40 21.27 -0.04
N ALA A 84 -13.47 20.41 0.98
CA ALA A 84 -14.50 19.39 1.07
C ALA A 84 -15.92 19.97 1.10
N SER A 85 -16.14 21.02 1.91
CA SER A 85 -17.44 21.70 2.01
C SER A 85 -17.81 22.41 0.70
N LEU A 86 -16.88 23.16 0.10
CA LEU A 86 -17.12 23.87 -1.15
C LEU A 86 -17.40 22.90 -2.30
N GLY A 87 -16.68 21.79 -2.40
CA GLY A 87 -16.92 20.80 -3.44
C GLY A 87 -18.32 20.20 -3.37
N ARG A 88 -18.81 19.93 -2.15
CA ARG A 88 -20.20 19.47 -1.93
C ARG A 88 -21.24 20.53 -2.31
N GLU A 89 -21.04 21.78 -1.89
CA GLU A 89 -21.94 22.88 -2.24
C GLU A 89 -22.01 23.13 -3.75
N LEU A 90 -20.89 22.94 -4.46
CA LEU A 90 -20.78 23.10 -5.90
C LEU A 90 -21.17 21.85 -6.70
N GLY A 91 -21.44 20.72 -6.04
CA GLY A 91 -21.79 19.46 -6.69
C GLY A 91 -20.67 18.86 -7.55
N LEU A 92 -19.42 18.96 -7.09
CA LEU A 92 -18.22 18.43 -7.76
C LEU A 92 -17.99 16.93 -7.54
#